data_AF-A0A382VXY5-F1
#
_entry.id   AF-A0A382VXY5-F1
#
_cell.length_a   1.000
_cell.length_b   1.000
_cell.length_c   1.000
_cell.angle_alpha   90.00
_cell.angle_beta   90.00
_cell.angle_gamma   90.00
#
_symmetry.space_group_name_H-M   'P 1'
#
loop_
_entity.id
_entity.type
_entity.pdbx_description
1 polymer ?
#
loop_
_entity_poly.entity_id
_entity_poly.type
_entity_poly.pdbx_seq_one_letter_code
_entity_poly.pdbx_strand_id
1 'polypeptide(L)'
;MVPILAISSWEFSGLIKIKHWATKALYVSALMTAAYFLNQTPFLLIPLLVITLLWWIINSYWIISFPRHTRFWNSYTATRLVNGFFFFVPLVVALSALHQIDSSLVLLLLALIWSADSGAYFVGRAIGKNKLL
;
A
#
# COMPACT_ATOMS: atom_id res chain seq x y z
N MET A 1 -2.98 2.73 -15.95
CA MET A 1 -2.79 2.26 -14.55
C MET A 1 -3.40 0.88 -14.26
N VAL A 2 -4.54 0.53 -14.86
CA VAL A 2 -5.25 -0.76 -14.65
C VAL A 2 -4.39 -2.03 -14.82
N PRO A 3 -3.54 -2.20 -15.86
CA PRO A 3 -2.74 -3.42 -16.00
C PRO A 3 -1.69 -3.58 -14.90
N ILE A 4 -1.11 -2.47 -14.42
CA ILE A 4 -0.13 -2.45 -13.33
C ILE A 4 -0.79 -2.89 -12.02
N LEU A 5 -2.01 -2.41 -11.76
CA LEU A 5 -2.79 -2.81 -10.59
C LEU A 5 -3.13 -4.30 -10.62
N ALA A 6 -3.53 -4.83 -11.78
CA ALA A 6 -3.87 -6.24 -11.94
C ALA A 6 -2.68 -7.16 -11.68
N ILE A 7 -1.52 -6.86 -12.30
CA ILE A 7 -0.29 -7.64 -12.12
C ILE A 7 0.18 -7.56 -10.66
N SER A 8 0.25 -6.36 -10.09
CA SER A 8 0.72 -6.17 -8.72
C SER A 8 -0.19 -6.85 -7.69
N SER A 9 -1.51 -6.76 -7.86
CA SER A 9 -2.47 -7.42 -6.98
C SER A 9 -2.42 -8.95 -7.10
N TRP A 10 -2.15 -9.46 -8.31
CA TRP A 10 -1.96 -10.89 -8.55
C TRP A 10 -0.70 -11.41 -7.85
N GLU A 11 0.44 -10.73 -7.98
CA GLU A 11 1.66 -11.10 -7.27
C GLU A 11 1.48 -11.05 -5.75
N PHE A 12 0.85 -9.98 -5.25
CA PHE A 12 0.59 -9.81 -3.81
C PHE A 12 -0.30 -10.89 -3.22
N SER A 13 -1.30 -11.37 -3.97
CA SER A 13 -2.14 -12.49 -3.54
C SER A 13 -1.34 -13.78 -3.33
N GLY A 14 -0.27 -13.98 -4.11
CA GLY A 14 0.69 -15.06 -3.91
C GLY A 14 1.47 -14.91 -2.60
N LEU A 15 1.93 -13.69 -2.30
CA LEU A 15 2.64 -13.37 -1.05
C LEU A 15 1.78 -13.58 0.21
N ILE A 16 0.46 -13.35 0.10
CA ILE A 16 -0.49 -13.60 1.19
C ILE A 16 -0.76 -15.10 1.43
N LYS A 17 -0.23 -15.98 0.57
CA LYS A 17 -0.44 -17.44 0.57
C LYS A 17 -1.86 -17.85 0.20
N ILE A 18 -2.54 -17.08 -0.66
CA ILE A 18 -3.83 -17.48 -1.24
C ILE A 18 -3.55 -18.55 -2.30
N LYS A 19 -3.87 -19.82 -1.98
CA LYS A 19 -3.55 -20.97 -2.84
C LYS A 19 -4.55 -21.18 -3.98
N HIS A 20 -5.82 -20.82 -3.78
CA HIS A 20 -6.85 -21.03 -4.80
C HIS A 20 -6.83 -19.91 -5.85
N TRP A 21 -6.76 -20.30 -7.12
CA TRP A 21 -6.75 -19.37 -8.25
C TRP A 21 -8.04 -18.54 -8.34
N ALA A 22 -9.19 -19.13 -7.99
CA ALA A 22 -10.49 -18.45 -8.03
C ALA A 22 -10.58 -17.33 -6.98
N THR A 23 -10.12 -17.56 -5.75
CA THR A 23 -10.09 -16.53 -4.70
C THR A 23 -9.08 -15.44 -5.01
N LYS A 24 -7.97 -15.80 -5.66
CA LYS A 24 -6.99 -14.85 -6.20
C LYS A 24 -7.61 -13.93 -7.26
N ALA A 25 -8.30 -14.50 -8.25
CA ALA A 25 -9.00 -13.74 -9.28
C ALA A 25 -10.10 -12.85 -8.70
N LEU A 26 -10.90 -13.36 -7.76
CA LEU A 26 -11.91 -12.59 -7.06
C LEU A 26 -11.30 -11.40 -6.31
N TYR A 27 -10.23 -11.62 -5.56
CA TYR A 27 -9.56 -10.55 -4.82
C TYR A 27 -9.02 -9.46 -5.75
N VAL A 28 -8.32 -9.83 -6.82
CA VAL A 28 -7.82 -8.86 -7.82
C VAL A 28 -8.97 -8.10 -8.46
N SER A 29 -10.04 -8.79 -8.85
CA SER A 29 -11.22 -8.14 -9.45
C SER A 29 -11.92 -7.18 -8.49
N ALA A 30 -11.99 -7.51 -7.19
CA ALA A 30 -12.56 -6.65 -6.16
C ALA A 30 -11.72 -5.38 -5.98
N LEU A 31 -10.39 -5.50 -5.93
CA LEU A 31 -9.49 -4.34 -5.85
C LEU A 31 -9.59 -3.44 -7.08
N MET A 32 -9.64 -4.03 -8.28
CA MET A 32 -9.79 -3.27 -9.53
C MET A 32 -11.11 -2.52 -9.57
N THR A 33 -12.20 -3.19 -9.19
CA THR A 33 -13.54 -2.60 -9.15
C THR A 33 -13.60 -1.45 -8.16
N ALA A 34 -13.08 -1.66 -6.94
CA ALA A 34 -13.03 -0.61 -5.92
C ALA A 34 -12.20 0.59 -6.37
N ALA A 35 -11.00 0.36 -6.92
CA ALA A 35 -10.15 1.43 -7.44
C ALA A 35 -10.82 2.20 -8.59
N TYR A 36 -11.53 1.51 -9.48
CA TYR A 36 -12.27 2.13 -10.57
C TYR A 36 -13.39 3.04 -10.04
N PHE A 37 -14.25 2.53 -9.16
CA PHE A 37 -15.36 3.33 -8.60
C PHE A 37 -14.84 4.53 -7.81
N LEU A 38 -13.82 4.35 -6.97
CA LEU A 38 -13.26 5.43 -6.16
C LEU A 38 -12.59 6.52 -7.00
N ASN A 39 -11.99 6.16 -8.13
CA ASN A 39 -11.39 7.12 -9.07
C ASN A 39 -12.44 7.96 -9.80
N GLN A 40 -13.67 7.44 -9.99
CA GLN A 40 -14.79 8.19 -10.58
C GLN A 40 -15.48 9.13 -9.59
N THR A 41 -15.14 9.06 -8.29
CA THR A 41 -15.79 9.83 -7.23
C THR A 41 -14.78 10.76 -6.53
N PRO A 42 -14.51 11.97 -7.07
CA PRO A 42 -13.50 12.87 -6.52
C PRO A 42 -13.75 13.26 -5.06
N PHE A 43 -15.02 13.38 -4.67
CA PHE A 43 -15.42 13.68 -3.28
C PHE A 43 -14.92 12.65 -2.26
N LEU A 44 -14.77 11.37 -2.66
CA LEU A 44 -14.31 10.30 -1.76
C LEU A 44 -12.79 10.23 -1.64
N LEU A 45 -12.04 11.01 -2.42
CA LEU A 45 -10.57 10.98 -2.42
C LEU A 45 -10.01 11.36 -1.05
N ILE A 46 -10.41 12.51 -0.50
CA ILE A 46 -9.88 12.98 0.79
C ILE A 46 -10.26 12.02 1.93
N PRO A 47 -11.52 11.58 2.09
CA PRO A 47 -11.88 10.57 3.08
C PRO A 47 -11.08 9.26 2.94
N LEU A 48 -10.89 8.77 1.71
CA LEU A 48 -10.11 7.56 1.43
C LEU A 48 -8.66 7.71 1.93
N LEU A 49 -8.01 8.84 1.62
CA LEU A 49 -6.64 9.10 2.05
C LEU A 49 -6.51 9.24 3.57
N VAL A 50 -7.48 9.87 4.23
CA VAL A 50 -7.51 9.98 5.70
C VAL A 50 -7.64 8.60 6.36
N ILE A 51 -8.57 7.77 5.88
CA ILE A 51 -8.75 6.40 6.42
C ILE A 51 -7.48 5.57 6.18
N THR A 52 -6.87 5.72 5.00
CA THR A 52 -5.61 5.05 4.65
C THR A 52 -4.48 5.49 5.58
N LEU A 53 -4.35 6.78 5.87
CA LEU A 53 -3.36 7.31 6.80
C LEU A 53 -3.55 6.73 8.21
N LEU A 54 -4.79 6.69 8.71
CA LEU A 54 -5.10 6.08 10.01
C LEU A 54 -4.71 4.59 10.04
N TRP A 55 -5.01 3.85 8.97
CA TRP A 55 -4.62 2.45 8.85
C TRP A 55 -3.09 2.26 8.88
N TRP A 56 -2.33 3.16 8.27
CA TRP A 56 -0.86 3.13 8.29
C TRP A 56 -0.26 3.46 9.65
N ILE A 57 -0.88 4.36 10.42
CA ILE A 57 -0.47 4.63 11.81
C ILE A 57 -0.60 3.35 12.65
N ILE A 58 -1.72 2.64 12.50
CA ILE A 58 -1.93 1.37 13.20
C ILE A 58 -0.89 0.33 12.75
N ASN A 59 -0.61 0.22 11.44
CA ASN A 59 0.44 -0.68 10.93
C ASN A 59 1.84 -0.32 11.44
N SER A 60 2.14 0.96 11.61
CA SER A 60 3.43 1.43 12.13
C SER A 60 3.60 1.04 13.60
N TYR A 61 2.53 1.16 14.39
CA TYR A 61 2.49 0.63 15.77
C TYR A 61 2.70 -0.89 15.80
N TRP A 62 2.04 -1.61 14.88
CA TRP A 62 2.37 -2.95 14.36
C TRP A 62 3.87 -3.29 14.43
N ILE A 63 4.63 -2.55 13.64
CA ILE A 63 6.04 -2.81 13.37
C ILE A 63 6.91 -2.48 14.59
N ILE A 64 6.63 -1.37 15.28
CA ILE A 64 7.41 -0.94 16.46
C ILE A 64 7.22 -1.90 17.64
N SER A 65 6.05 -2.52 17.78
CA SER A 65 5.74 -3.46 18.87
C SER A 65 6.23 -4.89 18.63
N PHE A 66 6.97 -5.13 17.54
CA PHE A 66 7.61 -6.41 17.27
C PHE A 66 8.70 -6.71 18.32
N PRO A 67 8.81 -7.94 18.91
CA PRO A 67 8.10 -9.18 18.58
C PRO A 67 6.89 -9.50 19.50
N ARG A 68 6.58 -8.64 20.48
CA ARG A 68 5.65 -8.95 21.60
C ARG A 68 4.20 -9.23 21.17
N HIS A 69 3.76 -8.75 20.00
CA HIS A 69 2.37 -8.90 19.51
C HIS A 69 2.24 -9.64 18.17
N THR A 70 3.27 -10.39 17.77
CA THR A 70 3.35 -11.09 16.48
C THR A 70 2.27 -12.15 16.23
N ARG A 71 1.69 -12.74 17.30
CA ARG A 71 0.62 -13.75 17.18
C ARG A 71 -0.67 -13.22 16.56
N PHE A 72 -1.03 -11.95 16.81
CA PHE A 72 -2.26 -11.36 16.28
C PHE A 72 -2.17 -10.95 14.81
N TRP A 73 -0.96 -10.81 14.27
CA TRP A 73 -0.71 -10.28 12.93
C TRP A 73 -0.55 -11.37 11.88
N ASN A 74 0.17 -12.43 12.23
CA ASN A 74 0.57 -13.45 11.26
C ASN A 74 -0.51 -14.53 11.03
N SER A 75 -1.49 -14.65 11.93
CA SER A 75 -2.48 -15.74 11.91
C SER A 75 -3.73 -15.44 11.07
N TYR A 76 -4.10 -14.17 10.85
CA TYR A 76 -5.38 -13.83 10.23
C TYR A 76 -5.20 -13.45 8.76
N THR A 77 -5.75 -14.26 7.86
CA THR A 77 -5.80 -13.95 6.42
C THR A 77 -6.52 -12.62 6.14
N ALA A 78 -7.49 -12.26 6.98
CA ALA A 78 -8.27 -11.02 6.85
C ALA A 78 -7.40 -9.75 6.94
N THR A 79 -6.47 -9.67 7.91
CA THR A 79 -5.61 -8.49 8.07
C THR A 79 -4.69 -8.30 6.86
N ARG A 80 -4.21 -9.40 6.27
CA ARG A 80 -3.40 -9.36 5.04
C ARG A 80 -4.20 -8.84 3.84
N LEU A 81 -5.45 -9.28 3.68
CA LEU A 81 -6.33 -8.81 2.60
C LEU A 81 -6.63 -7.31 2.73
N VAL A 82 -6.93 -6.86 3.95
CA VAL A 82 -7.19 -5.44 4.26
C VAL A 82 -5.94 -4.60 4.00
N ASN A 83 -4.75 -5.09 4.38
CA ASN A 83 -3.50 -4.40 4.06
C ASN A 83 -3.28 -4.23 2.55
N GLY A 84 -3.56 -5.26 1.75
CA GLY A 84 -3.46 -5.11 0.29
C GLY A 84 -4.45 -4.09 -0.27
N PHE A 85 -5.67 -4.04 0.27
CA PHE A 85 -6.64 -3.01 -0.13
C PHE A 85 -6.09 -1.61 0.12
N PHE A 86 -5.62 -1.33 1.35
CA PHE A 86 -5.06 -0.02 1.72
C PHE A 86 -3.72 0.29 1.06
N PHE A 87 -3.03 -0.71 0.51
CA PHE A 87 -1.82 -0.50 -0.27
C PHE A 87 -2.16 -0.10 -1.72
N PHE A 88 -2.99 -0.89 -2.39
CA PHE A 88 -3.21 -0.74 -3.84
C PHE A 88 -4.24 0.31 -4.22
N VAL A 89 -5.37 0.36 -3.51
CA VAL A 89 -6.50 1.23 -3.90
C VAL A 89 -6.13 2.70 -3.74
N PRO A 90 -5.63 3.17 -2.58
CA PRO A 90 -5.25 4.56 -2.40
C PRO A 90 -4.09 4.98 -3.32
N LEU A 91 -3.13 4.09 -3.57
CA LEU A 91 -2.01 4.33 -4.49
C LEU A 91 -2.49 4.69 -5.90
N VAL A 92 -3.37 3.87 -6.47
CA VAL A 92 -3.87 4.09 -7.84
C VAL A 92 -4.74 5.33 -7.92
N VAL A 93 -5.61 5.55 -6.92
CA VAL A 93 -6.50 6.73 -6.88
C VAL A 93 -5.68 8.01 -6.74
N ALA A 94 -4.70 8.04 -5.83
CA ALA A 94 -3.85 9.22 -5.61
C ALA A 94 -2.97 9.55 -6.83
N LEU A 95 -2.34 8.53 -7.43
CA LEU A 95 -1.51 8.73 -8.63
C LEU A 95 -2.36 9.18 -9.82
N SER A 96 -3.56 8.62 -10.00
CA SER A 96 -4.51 9.07 -11.04
C SER A 96 -4.90 10.53 -10.83
N ALA A 97 -5.22 10.93 -9.59
CA ALA A 97 -5.57 12.31 -9.29
C ALA A 97 -4.41 13.29 -9.52
N LEU A 98 -3.19 12.92 -9.10
CA LEU A 98 -1.98 13.72 -9.37
C LEU A 98 -1.74 13.88 -10.88
N HIS A 99 -1.86 12.78 -11.64
CA HIS A 99 -1.64 12.79 -13.08
C HIS A 99 -2.67 13.65 -13.84
N GLN A 100 -3.92 13.70 -13.35
CA GLN A 100 -4.98 14.56 -13.91
C GLN A 100 -4.72 16.04 -13.67
N ILE A 101 -4.08 16.40 -12.55
CA ILE A 101 -3.71 17.79 -12.24
C ILE A 101 -2.50 18.20 -13.07
N ASP A 102 -1.39 17.47 -12.92
CA ASP A 102 -0.18 17.66 -13.71
C ASP A 102 0.71 16.41 -13.62
N SER A 103 1.13 15.91 -14.78
CA SER A 103 2.06 14.78 -14.88
C SER A 103 3.40 15.04 -14.19
N SER A 104 3.83 16.30 -14.08
CA SER A 104 5.05 16.69 -13.38
C SER A 104 5.00 16.36 -11.88
N LEU A 105 3.81 16.41 -11.27
CA LEU A 105 3.62 16.11 -9.84
C LEU A 105 3.83 14.64 -9.52
N VAL A 106 3.53 13.75 -10.48
CA VAL A 106 3.84 12.31 -10.34
C VAL A 106 5.36 12.10 -10.33
N LEU A 107 6.10 12.79 -11.20
CA LEU A 107 7.56 12.74 -11.23
C LEU A 107 8.15 13.33 -9.95
N LEU A 108 7.60 14.44 -9.45
CA LEU A 108 8.00 15.03 -8.18
C LEU A 108 7.77 14.06 -7.01
N LEU A 109 6.61 13.40 -6.96
CA LEU A 109 6.30 12.39 -5.94
C LEU A 109 7.31 11.24 -5.97
N LEU A 110 7.63 10.71 -7.16
CA LEU A 110 8.63 9.66 -7.31
C LEU A 110 10.01 10.13 -6.88
N ALA A 111 10.43 11.33 -7.28
CA ALA A 111 11.69 11.92 -6.87
C ALA A 111 11.78 12.11 -5.35
N LEU A 112 10.69 12.52 -4.70
CA LEU A 112 10.61 12.63 -3.24
C LEU A 112 10.78 11.27 -2.55
N ILE A 113 10.09 10.23 -3.03
CA ILE A 113 10.20 8.87 -2.48
C ILE A 113 11.64 8.35 -2.65
N TRP A 114 12.22 8.45 -3.85
CA TRP A 114 13.60 8.01 -4.09
C TRP A 114 14.64 8.75 -3.26
N SER A 115 14.43 10.07 -3.08
CA SER A 115 15.29 10.89 -2.23
C SER A 115 15.18 10.48 -0.76
N ALA A 116 13.95 10.19 -0.29
CA ALA A 116 13.72 9.72 1.07
C ALA A 116 14.37 8.36 1.34
N ASP A 117 14.22 7.39 0.43
CA ASP A 117 14.85 6.06 0.55
C ASP A 117 16.38 6.15 0.56
N SER A 118 16.95 6.95 -0.34
CA SER A 118 18.40 7.19 -0.41
C SER A 118 18.90 7.87 0.88
N GLY A 119 18.19 8.89 1.35
CA GLY A 119 18.51 9.60 2.60
C GLY A 119 18.45 8.67 3.81
N ALA A 120 17.40 7.85 3.92
CA ALA A 120 17.26 6.87 4.99
C ALA A 120 18.41 5.84 4.99
N TYR A 121 18.86 5.39 3.81
CA TYR A 121 20.01 4.50 3.69
C TYR A 121 21.31 5.16 4.18
N PHE A 122 21.61 6.40 3.75
CA PHE A 122 22.83 7.09 4.18
C PHE A 122 22.84 7.39 5.67
N VAL A 123 21.72 7.90 6.21
CA VAL A 123 21.57 8.16 7.64
C VAL A 123 21.63 6.86 8.45
N GLY A 124 20.94 5.82 7.99
CA GLY A 124 20.97 4.49 8.59
C GLY A 124 22.36 3.88 8.60
N ARG A 125 23.16 4.06 7.55
CA ARG A 125 24.56 3.60 7.50
C ARG A 125 25.48 4.39 8.43
N ALA A 126 25.28 5.71 8.54
CA ALA A 126 26.13 6.58 9.35
C ALA A 126 25.82 6.50 10.86
N ILE A 127 24.55 6.34 11.23
CA ILE A 127 24.06 6.47 12.61
C ILE A 127 23.46 5.16 13.15
N GLY A 128 23.09 4.22 12.28
CA GLY A 128 22.40 2.99 12.66
C GLY A 128 23.27 2.06 13.50
N LYS A 129 23.09 2.13 14.82
CA LYS A 129 23.74 1.23 15.81
C LYS A 129 22.85 0.06 16.24
N ASN A 130 21.53 0.21 16.12
CA ASN A 130 20.55 -0.81 16.49
C ASN A 130 19.78 -1.25 15.25
N LYS A 131 19.88 -2.54 14.91
CA LYS A 131 19.02 -3.14 13.89
C LYS A 131 17.61 -3.24 14.46
N LEU A 132 16.61 -2.99 13.61
CA LEU A 132 15.19 -3.25 13.92
C LEU A 132 14.86 -4.76 13.93
N LEU A 133 15.88 -5.64 13.89
CA LEU A 133 15.80 -7.10 13.97
C LEU A 133 16.95 -7.65 14.82
#